data_AF-A0A914PBU7-F1
#
_entry.id   AF-A0A914PBU7-F1
#
_cell.length_a   1.000
_cell.length_b   1.000
_cell.length_c   1.000
_cell.angle_alpha   90.00
_cell.angle_beta   90.00
_cell.angle_gamma   90.00
#
_symmetry.space_group_name_H-M   'P 1'
#
loop_
_entity.id
_entity.type
_entity.pdbx_description
1 polymer ?
#
loop_
_entity_poly.entity_id
_entity_poly.type
_entity_poly.pdbx_seq_one_letter_code
_entity_poly.pdbx_strand_id
1 'polypeptide(L)'
;MLLDLARTLGPLLHQRTNNHITLQLIFLDGEEAFVDWSPTDSIYGARHLADLWTKKWYPSTDGSSFDLSKEIDRIDVFMLLDLLGTRNPRITSTYGHGTTELFQELPKIGKNYF
;
A
#
# COMPACT_ATOMS: atom_id res chain seq x y z
N MET A 1 4.94 12.69 -5.37
CA MET A 1 3.53 12.30 -5.21
C MET A 1 3.22 11.85 -3.78
N LEU A 2 3.80 10.76 -3.25
CA LEU A 2 3.48 10.27 -1.90
C LEU A 2 3.74 11.31 -0.78
N LEU A 3 4.83 12.06 -0.85
CA LEU A 3 5.11 13.15 0.12
C LEU A 3 4.10 14.29 0.03
N ASP A 4 3.59 14.57 -1.18
CA ASP A 4 2.55 15.59 -1.37
C ASP A 4 1.22 15.12 -0.79
N LEU A 5 0.90 13.83 -0.96
CA LEU A 5 -0.23 13.18 -0.30
C LEU A 5 -0.11 13.27 1.22
N ALA A 6 1.07 12.98 1.79
CA ALA A 6 1.31 13.11 3.23
C ALA A 6 1.05 14.54 3.73
N ARG A 7 1.55 15.55 2.98
CA ARG A 7 1.37 16.96 3.31
C ARG A 7 -0.09 17.41 3.22
N THR A 8 -0.80 16.98 2.18
CA THR A 8 -2.18 17.43 1.89
C THR A 8 -3.22 16.71 2.76
N LEU A 9 -3.06 15.39 2.97
CA LEU A 9 -3.99 14.59 3.77
C LEU A 9 -3.65 14.56 5.25
N GLY A 10 -2.43 14.92 5.66
CA GLY A 10 -1.98 14.92 7.04
C GLY A 10 -2.98 15.53 8.04
N PRO A 11 -3.47 16.76 7.81
CA PRO A 11 -4.47 17.38 8.69
C PRO A 11 -5.78 16.59 8.80
N LEU A 12 -6.21 15.93 7.72
CA LEU A 12 -7.46 15.14 7.69
C LEU A 12 -7.30 13.80 8.43
N LEU A 13 -6.12 13.19 8.37
CA LEU A 13 -5.82 11.93 9.07
C LEU A 13 -5.85 12.09 10.61
N HIS A 14 -5.61 13.30 11.10
CA HIS A 14 -5.74 13.63 12.53
C HIS A 14 -7.20 13.74 12.98
N GLN A 15 -8.13 14.00 12.06
CA GLN A 15 -9.56 14.18 12.35
C GLN A 15 -10.38 12.92 12.04
N ARG A 16 -9.72 11.79 11.76
CA ARG A 16 -10.41 10.55 11.41
C ARG A 16 -11.28 10.06 12.57
N THR A 17 -12.46 9.55 12.23
CA THR A 17 -13.43 9.03 13.20
C THR A 17 -13.18 7.56 13.54
N ASN A 18 -12.58 6.80 12.62
CA ASN A 18 -12.18 5.42 12.86
C ASN A 18 -10.69 5.34 13.20
N ASN A 19 -10.39 4.97 14.44
CA ASN A 19 -9.01 4.87 14.94
C ASN A 19 -8.31 3.56 14.56
N HIS A 20 -9.06 2.55 14.08
CA HIS A 20 -8.51 1.24 13.69
C HIS A 20 -7.91 1.24 12.28
N ILE A 21 -8.23 2.26 11.47
CA ILE A 21 -7.70 2.42 10.10
C ILE A 21 -6.74 3.59 10.07
N THR A 22 -5.61 3.43 9.37
CA THR A 22 -4.64 4.50 9.13
C THR A 22 -4.07 4.40 7.73
N LEU A 23 -3.39 5.46 7.29
CA LEU A 23 -2.57 5.44 6.08
C LEU A 23 -1.11 5.17 6.47
N GLN A 24 -0.46 4.26 5.74
CA GLN A 24 0.98 4.03 5.83
C GLN A 24 1.62 4.30 4.46
N LEU A 25 2.76 4.98 4.46
CA LEU A 25 3.57 5.22 3.27
C LEU A 25 4.85 4.40 3.37
N ILE A 26 5.13 3.59 2.35
CA ILE A 26 6.31 2.72 2.29
C ILE A 26 7.14 3.15 1.09
N PHE A 27 8.40 3.48 1.34
CA PHE A 27 9.39 3.77 0.30
C PHE A 27 10.32 2.56 0.21
N LEU A 28 10.11 1.73 -0.80
CA LEU A 28 10.88 0.51 -1.02
C LEU A 28 12.22 0.86 -1.68
N ASP A 29 13.28 0.20 -1.23
CA ASP A 29 14.62 0.30 -1.79
C ASP A 29 14.99 -0.97 -2.56
N GLY A 30 15.90 -0.84 -3.54
CA GLY A 30 16.39 -1.94 -4.36
C GLY A 30 15.27 -2.66 -5.12
N GLU A 31 14.42 -1.93 -5.83
CA GLU A 31 13.39 -2.52 -6.68
C GLU A 31 14.02 -3.16 -7.94
N GLU A 32 14.94 -2.43 -8.57
CA GLU A 32 15.63 -2.81 -9.79
C GLU A 32 16.57 -4.00 -9.61
N ALA A 33 16.76 -4.76 -10.69
CA ALA A 33 17.78 -5.79 -10.79
C ALA A 33 19.17 -5.17 -11.07
N PHE A 34 20.23 -5.78 -10.55
CA PHE A 34 21.61 -5.36 -10.84
C PHE A 34 22.13 -5.94 -12.15
N VAL A 35 21.77 -7.19 -12.47
CA VAL A 35 22.23 -7.89 -13.67
C VAL A 35 21.04 -8.34 -14.51
N ASP A 36 20.30 -9.33 -14.00
CA ASP A 36 19.21 -9.97 -14.72
C ASP A 36 18.02 -10.13 -13.77
N TRP A 37 16.86 -9.63 -14.20
CA TRP A 37 15.64 -9.72 -13.40
C TRP A 37 15.31 -11.17 -13.05
N SER A 38 15.42 -11.51 -11.78
CA SER A 38 15.21 -12.87 -11.28
C SER A 38 14.63 -12.87 -9.86
N PRO A 39 14.16 -14.01 -9.34
CA PRO A 39 13.63 -14.09 -7.97
C PRO A 39 14.61 -13.64 -6.88
N THR A 40 15.91 -13.69 -7.15
CA THR A 40 16.99 -13.28 -6.23
C THR A 40 17.58 -11.91 -6.57
N ASP A 41 17.47 -11.48 -7.83
CA ASP A 41 17.97 -10.22 -8.38
C ASP A 41 16.81 -9.33 -8.85
N SER A 42 16.04 -8.86 -7.88
CA SER A 42 14.96 -7.86 -8.00
C SER A 42 14.32 -7.63 -6.62
N ILE A 43 13.59 -6.53 -6.45
CA ILE A 43 12.66 -6.27 -5.33
C ILE A 43 13.23 -6.57 -3.93
N TYR A 44 14.50 -6.24 -3.71
CA TYR A 44 15.28 -6.55 -2.51
C TYR A 44 14.62 -6.06 -1.23
N GLY A 45 14.31 -4.76 -1.16
CA GLY A 45 13.70 -4.15 0.02
C GLY A 45 12.30 -4.69 0.29
N ALA A 46 11.51 -4.96 -0.77
CA ALA A 46 10.18 -5.51 -0.64
C ALA A 46 10.18 -6.95 -0.09
N ARG A 47 11.05 -7.82 -0.62
CA ARG A 47 11.22 -9.20 -0.13
C ARG A 47 11.66 -9.21 1.34
N HIS A 48 12.64 -8.39 1.69
CA HIS A 48 13.11 -8.27 3.06
C HIS A 48 12.01 -7.76 4.01
N LEU A 49 11.27 -6.72 3.63
CA LEU A 49 10.19 -6.16 4.45
C LEU A 49 9.04 -7.16 4.66
N ALA A 50 8.63 -7.87 3.60
CA ALA A 50 7.59 -8.89 3.67
C ALA A 50 7.97 -10.05 4.62
N ASP A 51 9.22 -10.54 4.53
CA ASP A 51 9.73 -11.57 5.44
C ASP A 51 9.74 -11.09 6.90
N LEU A 52 10.19 -9.84 7.13
CA LEU A 52 10.21 -9.23 8.45
C LEU A 52 8.80 -9.10 9.03
N TRP A 53 7.82 -8.62 8.25
CA TRP A 53 6.44 -8.45 8.70
C TRP A 53 5.66 -9.76 8.84
N THR A 54 6.04 -10.81 8.12
CA THR A 54 5.48 -12.16 8.30
C THR A 54 5.97 -12.80 9.62
N LYS A 55 7.13 -12.39 10.12
CA LYS A 55 7.72 -12.89 11.37
C LYS A 55 7.42 -12.02 12.58
N LYS A 56 6.99 -10.78 12.37
CA LYS A 56 6.66 -9.83 13.45
C LYS A 56 5.21 -9.99 13.89
N TRP A 57 5.00 -10.26 15.18
CA TRP A 57 3.67 -10.31 15.78
C TRP A 57 3.19 -8.93 16.20
N TYR A 58 1.90 -8.67 16.00
CA TYR A 58 1.20 -7.49 16.48
C TYR A 58 0.09 -7.91 17.45
N PRO A 59 0.16 -7.49 18.72
CA PRO A 59 -0.92 -7.70 19.67
C PRO A 59 -2.00 -6.65 19.46
N SER A 60 -3.22 -7.10 19.18
CA SER A 60 -4.43 -6.27 19.19
C SER A 60 -5.27 -6.59 20.41
N THR A 61 -5.74 -5.54 21.10
CA THR A 61 -6.72 -5.65 22.18
C THR A 61 -7.94 -4.82 21.80
N ASP A 62 -9.00 -5.49 21.37
CA ASP A 62 -10.31 -4.87 21.16
C ASP A 62 -11.25 -5.34 22.28
N GLY A 63 -11.53 -4.44 23.22
CA GLY A 63 -12.37 -4.75 24.38
C GLY A 63 -11.73 -5.77 25.33
N SER A 64 -12.36 -6.94 25.51
CA SER A 64 -11.90 -8.02 26.40
C SER A 64 -11.24 -9.20 25.68
N SER A 65 -11.10 -9.16 24.36
CA SER A 65 -10.42 -10.19 23.56
C SER A 65 -9.02 -9.75 23.17
N PHE A 66 -8.06 -10.66 23.35
CA PHE A 66 -6.70 -10.54 22.87
C PHE A 66 -6.56 -11.35 21.59
N ASP A 67 -6.10 -10.70 20.52
CA ASP A 67 -5.80 -11.36 19.25
C ASP A 67 -4.34 -11.09 18.85
N LEU A 68 -3.72 -12.09 18.22
CA LEU A 68 -2.36 -12.03 17.71
C LEU A 68 -2.40 -12.24 16.20
N SER A 69 -2.10 -11.19 15.46
CA SER A 69 -1.90 -11.24 14.01
C SER A 69 -0.45 -10.93 13.66
N LYS A 70 0.00 -11.32 12.46
CA LYS A 70 1.29 -10.87 11.96
C LYS A 70 1.15 -9.44 11.48
N GLU A 71 2.24 -8.68 11.53
CA GLU A 71 2.24 -7.29 11.06
C GLU A 71 1.77 -7.20 9.59
N ILE A 72 2.15 -8.19 8.76
CA ILE A 72 1.74 -8.23 7.35
C ILE A 72 0.22 -8.39 7.16
N ASP A 73 -0.47 -9.03 8.10
CA ASP A 73 -1.92 -9.27 8.03
C ASP A 73 -2.72 -7.99 8.31
N ARG A 74 -2.07 -6.92 8.75
CA ARG A 74 -2.70 -5.62 9.05
C ARG A 74 -2.85 -4.72 7.82
N ILE A 75 -2.33 -5.14 6.67
CA ILE A 75 -2.44 -4.39 5.44
C ILE A 75 -3.81 -4.74 4.82
N ASP A 76 -4.77 -3.83 4.93
CA ASP A 76 -6.07 -3.98 4.26
C ASP A 76 -5.91 -4.00 2.73
N VAL A 77 -5.10 -3.07 2.22
CA VAL A 77 -4.85 -2.88 0.78
C VAL A 77 -3.43 -2.33 0.59
N PHE A 78 -2.64 -3.00 -0.25
CA PHE A 78 -1.34 -2.49 -0.69
C PHE A 78 -1.46 -1.83 -2.07
N MET A 79 -1.39 -0.50 -2.13
CA MET A 79 -1.39 0.27 -3.37
C MET A 79 0.04 0.61 -3.80
N LEU A 80 0.54 -0.12 -4.79
CA LEU A 80 1.84 0.16 -5.41
C LEU A 80 1.67 1.15 -6.57
N LEU A 81 2.44 2.24 -6.54
CA LEU A 81 2.43 3.28 -7.56
C LEU A 81 3.77 3.26 -8.28
N ASP A 82 3.75 2.95 -9.58
CA ASP A 82 4.95 2.78 -10.38
C ASP A 82 4.74 3.26 -11.82
N LEU A 83 5.83 3.66 -12.48
CA LEU A 83 5.90 4.14 -13.87
C LEU A 83 4.88 5.25 -14.20
N LEU A 84 4.60 6.12 -13.24
CA LEU A 84 3.73 7.28 -13.40
C LEU A 84 4.52 8.51 -13.89
N GLY A 85 3.85 9.38 -14.66
CA GLY A 85 4.43 10.66 -15.11
C GLY A 85 4.39 10.87 -16.62
N THR A 86 4.07 9.84 -17.41
CA THR A 86 3.83 9.99 -18.85
C THR A 86 2.45 10.59 -19.15
N ARG A 87 2.27 11.13 -20.36
CA ARG A 87 0.97 11.66 -20.82
C ARG A 87 -0.01 10.51 -21.08
N ASN A 88 -1.25 10.67 -20.62
CA ASN A 88 -2.35 9.72 -20.82
C ASN A 88 -1.99 8.26 -20.40
N PRO A 89 -1.55 8.03 -19.15
CA PRO A 89 -1.25 6.69 -18.68
C PRO A 89 -2.51 5.82 -18.73
N ARG A 90 -2.36 4.57 -19.15
CA ARG A 90 -3.43 3.58 -19.08
C ARG A 90 -3.23 2.74 -17.83
N ILE A 91 -4.14 2.90 -16.87
CA ILE A 91 -4.18 2.10 -15.65
C ILE A 91 -5.31 1.09 -15.80
N THR A 92 -5.01 -0.19 -15.61
CA THR A 92 -5.97 -1.30 -15.74
C THR A 92 -6.05 -2.09 -14.45
N SER A 93 -7.23 -2.61 -14.14
CA SER A 93 -7.37 -3.57 -13.04
C SER A 93 -6.62 -4.85 -13.38
N THR A 94 -5.71 -5.27 -12.51
CA THR A 94 -5.14 -6.62 -12.56
C THR A 94 -6.14 -7.62 -11.97
N TYR A 95 -6.27 -8.79 -12.58
CA TYR A 95 -7.21 -9.82 -12.12
C TYR A 95 -6.59 -10.63 -10.97
N GLY A 96 -7.42 -11.11 -10.04
CA GLY A 96 -7.01 -12.12 -9.05
C GLY A 96 -6.58 -11.62 -7.67
N HIS A 97 -6.60 -10.31 -7.41
CA HIS A 97 -6.18 -9.73 -6.11
C HIS A 97 -7.34 -9.26 -5.21
N GLY A 98 -8.60 -9.47 -5.62
CA GLY A 98 -9.77 -9.07 -4.82
C GLY A 98 -9.99 -7.56 -4.69
N THR A 99 -9.23 -6.73 -5.41
CA THR A 99 -9.26 -5.25 -5.32
C THR A 99 -10.10 -4.58 -6.40
N THR A 100 -10.83 -5.33 -7.22
CA THR A 100 -11.60 -4.82 -8.36
C THR A 100 -12.59 -3.73 -7.95
N GLU A 101 -13.27 -3.88 -6.82
CA GLU A 101 -14.25 -2.90 -6.32
C GLU A 101 -13.57 -1.57 -5.97
N LEU A 102 -12.44 -1.61 -5.27
CA LEU A 102 -11.63 -0.41 -4.95
C LEU A 102 -11.09 0.25 -6.22
N PHE A 103 -10.67 -0.54 -7.20
CA PHE A 103 -10.18 -0.03 -8.48
C PHE A 103 -11.28 0.76 -9.23
N GLN A 104 -12.54 0.31 -9.15
CA GLN A 104 -13.68 0.99 -9.79
C GLN A 104 -14.00 2.37 -9.17
N GLU A 105 -13.53 2.67 -7.97
CA GLU A 105 -13.68 3.99 -7.35
C GLU A 105 -12.71 5.03 -7.95
N LEU A 106 -11.51 4.63 -8.37
CA LEU A 106 -10.51 5.52 -8.96
C LEU A 106 -11.04 6.37 -10.14
N PRO A 107 -11.68 5.80 -11.17
CA PRO A 107 -12.21 6.59 -12.29
C PRO A 107 -13.37 7.50 -11.89
N LYS A 108 -14.12 7.19 -10.82
CA LYS A 108 -15.22 8.06 -10.35
C LYS A 108 -14.69 9.38 -9.81
N ILE A 109 -13.56 9.35 -9.10
CA ILE A 109 -12.90 10.55 -8.58
C ILE A 109 -12.29 11.36 -9.73
N GLY A 110 -11.62 10.70 -10.68
CA GLY A 110 -10.94 11.36 -11.80
C GLY A 110 -11.88 12.14 -12.73
N LYS A 111 -13.12 11.68 -12.93
CA LYS A 111 -14.13 12.36 -13.77
C LYS A 111 -14.55 13.75 -13.26
N ASN A 112 -14.32 14.06 -11.99
CA ASN A 112 -14.67 15.37 -11.43
C ASN A 112 -13.61 16.46 -11.71
N TYR A 113 -12.50 16.10 -12.37
CA TYR A 113 -11.36 16.99 -12.61
C TYR A 113 -11.00 17.16 -14.10
N PHE A 114 -11.80 16.58 -15.02
CA PHE A 114 -11.65 16.70 -16.47
C PHE A 114 -12.99 16.88 -17.18
#